data_AF-A0AAW6AVF5-F1
#
_entry.id   AF-A0AAW6AVF5-F1
#
_cell.length_a   1.000
_cell.length_b   1.000
_cell.length_c   1.000
_cell.angle_alpha   90.00
_cell.angle_beta   90.00
_cell.angle_gamma   90.00
#
_symmetry.space_group_name_H-M   'P 1'
#
loop_
_entity.id
_entity.type
_entity.pdbx_description
1 polymer ?
#
loop_
_entity_poly.entity_id
_entity_poly.type
_entity_poly.pdbx_seq_one_letter_code
_entity_poly.pdbx_strand_id
1 'polypeptide(L)' 'MEKKIKKPEKRIQFEICVRCHKQLQIPVDLEIDYRSCYVEGAGQLCYDCYHEIYK' A
#
# COMPACT_ATOMS: atom_id res chain seq x y z
N MET A 1 4.32 -8.48 -39.83
CA MET A 1 3.55 -9.33 -38.90
C MET A 1 3.90 -8.88 -37.48
N GLU A 2 3.08 -8.00 -36.91
CA GLU A 2 3.36 -7.33 -35.64
C GLU A 2 3.15 -8.31 -34.48
N LYS A 3 4.22 -8.61 -33.74
CA LYS A 3 4.18 -9.54 -32.61
C LYS A 3 3.40 -8.88 -31.47
N LYS A 4 2.18 -9.35 -31.19
CA LYS A 4 1.39 -8.94 -30.01
C LYS A 4 2.08 -9.46 -28.76
N ILE A 5 2.83 -8.59 -28.08
CA ILE A 5 3.45 -8.86 -26.78
C ILE A 5 2.31 -8.94 -25.75
N LYS A 6 2.03 -10.13 -25.20
CA LYS A 6 1.12 -10.28 -24.05
C LYS A 6 1.75 -9.57 -22.85
N LYS A 7 1.09 -8.52 -22.32
CA LYS A 7 1.51 -7.85 -21.09
C LYS A 7 1.55 -8.88 -19.94
N PRO A 8 2.61 -8.89 -19.11
CA PRO A 8 2.65 -9.76 -17.94
C PRO A 8 1.53 -9.36 -16.98
N GLU A 9 0.81 -10.36 -16.45
CA GLU A 9 -0.18 -10.18 -15.40
C GLU A 9 0.55 -9.67 -14.15
N LYS A 10 0.41 -8.37 -13.87
CA LYS A 10 1.06 -7.72 -12.73
C LYS A 10 0.41 -8.24 -11.45
N ARG A 11 1.15 -8.95 -10.61
CA ARG A 11 0.68 -9.34 -9.27
C ARG A 11 0.60 -8.07 -8.42
N ILE A 12 -0.61 -7.68 -8.05
CA ILE A 12 -0.83 -6.53 -7.16
C ILE A 12 -0.42 -6.96 -5.75
N GLN A 13 0.57 -6.29 -5.18
CA GLN A 13 0.94 -6.43 -3.78
C GLN A 13 0.28 -5.30 -2.99
N PHE A 14 -0.04 -5.59 -1.73
CA PHE A 14 -0.66 -4.65 -0.82
C PHE A 14 0.25 -4.32 0.34
N GLU A 15 0.13 -3.11 0.86
CA GLU A 15 0.81 -2.65 2.05
C GLU A 15 0.37 -3.42 3.29
N ILE A 16 1.25 -3.42 4.28
CA ILE A 16 1.03 -4.05 5.57
C ILE A 16 1.17 -2.96 6.64
N CYS A 17 0.26 -2.94 7.61
CA CYS A 17 0.36 -2.03 8.73
C CYS A 17 1.65 -2.31 9.52
N VAL A 18 2.54 -1.33 9.64
CA VAL A 18 3.83 -1.50 10.32
C VAL A 18 3.71 -1.77 11.82
N ARG A 19 2.55 -1.50 12.41
CA ARG A 19 2.28 -1.72 13.84
C ARG A 19 1.62 -3.08 14.10
N CYS A 20 0.48 -3.35 13.46
CA CYS A 20 -0.33 -4.55 13.72
C CYS A 20 -0.14 -5.67 12.70
N HIS A 21 0.69 -5.45 11.67
CA HIS A 21 1.01 -6.41 10.62
C HIS A 21 -0.19 -6.91 9.80
N LYS A 22 -1.34 -6.23 9.87
CA LYS A 22 -2.50 -6.53 9.04
C LYS A 22 -2.25 -6.08 7.60
N GLN A 23 -2.57 -6.95 6.64
CA GLN A 23 -2.60 -6.58 5.21
C GLN A 23 -3.70 -5.54 4.95
N LEU A 24 -3.37 -4.49 4.22
CA LEU A 24 -4.27 -3.40 3.87
C LEU A 24 -4.80 -3.57 2.45
N GLN A 25 -5.76 -2.74 2.06
CA GLN A 25 -6.23 -2.64 0.67
C GLN A 25 -5.56 -1.48 -0.07
N ILE A 26 -4.33 -1.16 0.31
CA ILE A 26 -3.52 -0.10 -0.29
C ILE A 26 -2.46 -0.78 -1.15
N PRO A 27 -2.45 -0.60 -2.48
CA PRO A 27 -1.41 -1.19 -3.33
C PRO A 27 -0.04 -0.61 -3.01
N VAL A 28 1.00 -1.44 -3.01
CA VAL A 28 2.39 -0.99 -2.77
C VAL A 28 2.90 -0.06 -3.88
N ASP A 29 2.29 -0.10 -5.06
CA ASP A 29 2.60 0.75 -6.21
C ASP A 29 1.85 2.11 -6.16
N LEU A 30 0.92 2.30 -5.21
CA LEU A 30 0.18 3.55 -5.08
C LEU A 30 1.12 4.66 -4.61
N GLU A 31 1.11 5.84 -5.21
CA GLU A 31 1.98 6.93 -4.76
C GLU A 31 1.64 7.35 -3.32
N ILE A 32 2.66 7.76 -2.57
CA ILE A 32 2.54 8.05 -1.13
C ILE A 32 1.52 9.16 -0.86
N ASP A 33 1.44 10.18 -1.71
CA ASP A 33 0.48 11.28 -1.60
C ASP A 33 -0.99 10.82 -1.59
N TYR A 34 -1.29 9.64 -2.16
CA TYR A 34 -2.63 9.06 -2.16
C TYR A 34 -2.87 8.06 -1.01
N ARG A 35 -1.87 7.80 -0.18
CA ARG A 35 -1.96 6.85 0.93
C ARG A 35 -2.44 7.54 2.19
N SER A 36 -3.70 7.27 2.56
CA SER A 36 -4.20 7.66 3.88
C SER A 36 -3.44 6.94 4.98
N CYS A 37 -3.18 7.62 6.10
CA CYS A 37 -2.50 7.04 7.27
C CYS A 37 -1.04 6.56 7.01
N TYR A 38 -0.42 7.00 5.91
CA TYR A 38 1.02 6.84 5.74
C TYR A 38 1.76 7.83 6.64
N VAL A 39 2.77 7.36 7.36
CA VAL A 39 3.62 8.18 8.21
C VAL A 39 5.01 8.21 7.60
N GLU A 40 5.44 9.40 7.20
CA GLU A 40 6.76 9.60 6.59
C GLU A 40 7.88 9.07 7.52
N GLY A 41 8.76 8.24 6.97
CA GLY A 41 9.84 7.58 7.70
C GLY A 41 9.45 6.37 8.55
N ALA A 42 8.16 6.16 8.86
CA ALA A 42 7.68 5.00 9.62
C ALA A 42 6.98 3.95 8.75
N GLY A 43 6.32 4.38 7.66
CA GLY A 43 5.61 3.51 6.73
C GLY A 43 4.09 3.58 6.89
N GLN A 44 3.40 2.56 6.36
CA GLN A 44 1.94 2.54 6.28
C GLN A 44 1.31 2.02 7.57
N LEU A 45 0.32 2.75 8.11
CA LEU A 45 -0.55 2.27 9.20
C LEU A 45 -1.95 1.93 8.70
N CYS A 46 -2.64 1.03 9.41
CA CYS A 46 -4.09 0.91 9.28
C CYS A 46 -4.79 2.06 10.00
N TYR A 47 -6.05 2.32 9.62
CA TYR A 47 -6.87 3.37 10.22
C TYR A 47 -6.92 3.28 11.74
N ASP A 48 -7.14 2.08 12.30
CA ASP A 48 -7.21 1.88 13.76
C ASP A 48 -5.90 2.26 14.46
N CYS A 49 -4.76 1.79 13.95
CA CYS A 49 -3.45 2.08 14.54
C CYS A 49 -3.05 3.54 14.40
N TYR A 50 -3.40 4.18 13.28
CA TYR A 50 -3.18 5.60 13.11
C TYR A 50 -3.99 6.42 14.12
N HIS A 51 -5.27 6.08 14.30
CA HIS A 51 -6.13 6.74 15.28
C HIS A 51 -5.72 6.52 16.73
N GLU A 52 -5.14 5.38 17.09
CA GLU A 52 -4.66 5.14 18.46
C GLU A 52 -3.43 5.98 18.81
N ILE A 53 -2.63 6.38 17.82
CA ILE A 53 -1.38 7.14 18.01
C ILE A 53 -1.61 8.65 17.95
N TYR A 54 -2.43 9.12 17.00
CA TYR A 54 -2.55 10.55 16.66
C TYR A 54 -3.87 11.20 17.13
N LYS A 55 -4.74 10.46 17.82
CA LYS A 55 -5.98 10.97 18.41
C LYS A 55 -5.93 10.82 19.93
#